data_AF-M2Y635-F1
#
_entry.id   AF-M2Y635-F1
#
_cell.length_a   1.000
_cell.length_b   1.000
_cell.length_c   1.000
_cell.angle_alpha   90.00
_cell.angle_beta   90.00
_cell.angle_gamma   90.00
#
_symmetry.space_group_name_H-M   'P 1'
#
loop_
_entity.id
_entity.type
_entity.pdbx_description
1 polymer ?
#
loop_
_entity_poly.entity_id
_entity_poly.type
_entity_poly.pdbx_seq_one_letter_code
_entity_poly.pdbx_strand_id
1 'polypeptide(L)'
;MSQSHFQDLDLRTDTKALLELCQDVIQDIEEYIKPERSAPIKYEIDFLWISALFRILLKRKEYSERALKVSLAAIYNNPADYSCWDFRRQILKSLQQCSLFQQELEICNELCLQNPKNYQIWFHRRFLCTFLENPLQELQFTEITLLEDAKNYHAWSHRQWVVDHFQVLDEEAFSKKFLEMDFRNNSAWNYRYFTLFSNMRTTVNSLELRQSEASYAWEMLQRSFMNESAWYYLWKVVNDGKSIAASV
;
A
#
# COMPACT_ATOMS: atom_id res chain seq x y z
N MET A 1 6.72 -18.10 -28.87
CA MET A 1 7.28 -18.83 -27.72
C MET A 1 7.56 -17.83 -26.62
N SER A 2 6.68 -17.80 -25.62
CA SER A 2 6.81 -17.06 -24.36
C SER A 2 5.64 -17.53 -23.48
N GLN A 3 5.72 -18.79 -23.04
CA GLN A 3 4.79 -19.31 -22.04
C GLN A 3 5.16 -18.71 -20.68
N SER A 4 4.15 -18.29 -19.93
CA SER A 4 4.29 -17.61 -18.63
C SER A 4 5.06 -18.46 -17.62
N HIS A 5 6.22 -17.98 -17.17
CA HIS A 5 7.09 -18.65 -16.19
C HIS A 5 6.58 -18.69 -14.73
N PHE A 6 5.28 -18.50 -14.49
CA PHE A 6 4.69 -18.51 -13.14
C PHE A 6 3.57 -19.53 -12.92
N GLN A 7 3.37 -20.46 -13.86
CA GLN A 7 2.37 -21.54 -13.70
C GLN A 7 2.87 -22.77 -12.93
N ASP A 8 4.13 -22.82 -12.51
CA ASP A 8 4.72 -24.01 -11.87
C ASP A 8 4.68 -23.92 -10.34
N LEU A 9 3.71 -24.66 -9.77
CA LEU A 9 3.38 -24.85 -8.36
C LEU A 9 3.10 -23.57 -7.59
N ASP A 10 1.94 -23.54 -6.93
CA ASP A 10 1.69 -22.60 -5.84
C ASP A 10 2.61 -22.93 -4.65
N LEU A 11 3.87 -22.50 -4.74
CA LEU A 11 4.88 -22.69 -3.69
C LEU A 11 4.67 -21.76 -2.49
N ARG A 12 3.57 -20.97 -2.46
CA ARG A 12 3.27 -20.07 -1.34
C ARG A 12 3.09 -20.85 -0.04
N THR A 13 2.63 -22.10 -0.13
CA THR A 13 2.37 -22.99 1.01
C THR A 13 3.05 -24.36 0.89
N ASP A 14 3.83 -24.63 -0.16
CA ASP A 14 4.52 -25.91 -0.34
C ASP A 14 5.95 -25.87 0.20
N THR A 15 6.07 -26.03 1.52
CA THR A 15 7.36 -26.09 2.23
C THR A 15 8.27 -27.17 1.64
N LYS A 16 7.73 -28.33 1.25
CA LYS A 16 8.52 -29.45 0.75
C LYS A 16 9.19 -29.10 -0.58
N ALA A 17 8.44 -28.55 -1.52
CA ALA A 17 8.99 -28.14 -2.81
C ALA A 17 9.99 -26.98 -2.68
N LEU A 18 9.80 -26.07 -1.72
CA LEU A 18 10.80 -25.03 -1.41
C LEU A 18 12.10 -25.61 -0.85
N LEU A 19 12.02 -26.64 0.00
CA LEU A 19 13.19 -27.35 0.51
C LEU A 19 13.92 -28.12 -0.60
N GLU A 20 13.18 -28.74 -1.52
CA GLU A 20 13.76 -29.39 -2.70
C GLU A 20 14.49 -28.40 -3.61
N LEU A 21 13.97 -27.18 -3.77
CA LEU A 21 14.62 -26.10 -4.52
C LEU A 21 15.88 -25.55 -3.84
N CYS A 22 15.98 -25.72 -2.52
CA CYS A 22 17.02 -25.16 -1.67
C CYS A 22 17.88 -26.26 -0.99
N GLN A 23 18.04 -27.41 -1.65
CA GLN A 23 18.78 -28.56 -1.09
C GLN A 23 20.22 -28.22 -0.69
N ASP A 24 20.86 -27.30 -1.39
CA ASP A 24 22.22 -26.81 -1.12
C ASP A 24 22.37 -26.04 0.20
N VAL A 25 21.27 -25.64 0.85
CA VAL A 25 21.28 -24.87 2.10
C VAL A 25 20.58 -25.56 3.26
N ILE A 26 20.16 -26.82 3.11
CA ILE A 26 19.42 -27.55 4.16
C ILE A 26 20.24 -27.70 5.45
N GLN A 27 21.54 -27.97 5.36
CA GLN A 27 22.40 -28.12 6.55
C GLN A 27 22.46 -26.83 7.40
N ASP A 28 22.49 -25.67 6.75
CA ASP A 28 22.48 -24.36 7.42
C ASP A 28 21.17 -24.11 8.20
N ILE A 29 20.05 -24.73 7.78
CA ILE A 29 18.74 -24.58 8.44
C ILE A 29 18.72 -25.32 9.77
N GLU A 30 19.25 -26.54 9.82
CA GLU A 30 19.26 -27.36 11.03
C GLU A 30 20.09 -26.71 12.14
N GLU A 31 21.14 -25.97 11.78
CA GLU A 31 21.91 -25.15 12.72
C GLU A 31 21.13 -23.91 13.17
N TYR A 32 20.35 -23.29 12.28
CA TYR A 32 19.57 -22.08 12.57
C TYR A 32 18.40 -22.32 13.55
N ILE A 33 17.74 -23.47 13.50
CA ILE A 33 16.53 -23.78 14.31
C ILE A 33 16.88 -24.13 15.78
N LYS A 34 18.18 -24.31 16.11
CA LYS A 34 18.65 -24.75 17.44
C LYS A 34 18.70 -23.74 18.61
N PRO A 35 18.46 -22.41 18.52
CA PRO A 35 18.66 -21.56 19.69
C PRO A 35 17.46 -21.59 20.66
N GLU A 36 17.73 -21.93 21.91
CA GLU A 36 16.85 -21.66 23.05
C GLU A 36 16.66 -20.14 23.19
N ARG A 37 15.40 -19.70 23.25
CA ARG A 37 15.03 -18.29 23.45
C ARG A 37 14.13 -18.16 24.65
N SER A 38 14.25 -17.05 25.37
CA SER A 38 13.27 -16.66 26.39
C SER A 38 11.93 -16.32 25.72
N ALA A 39 10.83 -16.90 26.21
CA ALA A 39 9.47 -16.75 25.67
C ALA A 39 9.34 -17.12 24.17
N PRO A 40 9.61 -18.38 23.79
CA PRO A 40 9.48 -18.79 22.41
C PRO A 40 8.01 -18.83 22.00
N ILE A 41 7.70 -18.20 20.87
CA ILE A 41 6.44 -18.47 20.18
C ILE A 41 6.50 -19.89 19.64
N LYS A 42 5.47 -20.69 19.90
CA LYS A 42 5.38 -22.06 19.41
C LYS A 42 4.94 -22.05 17.95
N TYR A 43 5.90 -21.96 17.05
CA TYR A 43 5.66 -21.96 15.61
C TYR A 43 5.35 -23.36 15.08
N GLU A 44 4.57 -23.42 14.01
CA GLU A 44 4.46 -24.62 13.20
C GLU A 44 5.80 -24.92 12.51
N ILE A 45 6.01 -26.21 12.19
CA ILE A 45 7.28 -26.66 11.63
C ILE A 45 7.57 -25.98 10.29
N ASP A 46 6.56 -25.86 9.43
CA ASP A 46 6.66 -25.22 8.12
C ASP A 46 7.07 -23.74 8.21
N PHE A 47 6.50 -23.02 9.18
CA PHE A 47 6.89 -21.65 9.46
C PHE A 47 8.39 -21.54 9.81
N LEU A 48 8.91 -22.45 10.63
CA LEU A 48 10.31 -22.48 11.03
C LEU A 48 11.23 -22.73 9.82
N TRP A 49 10.89 -23.72 8.98
CA TRP A 49 11.66 -24.04 7.77
C TRP A 49 11.70 -22.88 6.79
N ILE A 50 10.55 -22.29 6.47
CA ILE A 50 10.45 -21.16 5.54
C ILE A 50 11.19 -19.94 6.11
N SER A 51 11.05 -19.66 7.40
CA SER A 51 11.77 -18.58 8.07
C SER A 51 13.28 -18.79 8.07
N ALA A 52 13.76 -20.02 8.24
CA ALA A 52 15.18 -20.34 8.21
C ALA A 52 15.74 -20.19 6.78
N LEU A 53 15.05 -20.73 5.77
CA LEU A 53 15.38 -20.56 4.35
C LEU A 53 15.54 -19.08 4.00
N PHE A 54 14.53 -18.27 4.31
CA PHE A 54 14.56 -16.82 4.09
C PHE A 54 15.81 -16.19 4.71
N ARG A 55 16.12 -16.49 5.97
CA ARG A 55 17.24 -15.86 6.69
C ARG A 55 18.60 -16.27 6.15
N ILE A 56 18.75 -17.51 5.69
CA ILE A 56 19.99 -17.99 5.07
C ILE A 56 20.21 -17.26 3.74
N LEU A 57 19.20 -17.19 2.87
CA LEU A 57 19.29 -16.49 1.59
C LEU A 57 19.54 -14.98 1.79
N LEU A 58 18.90 -14.37 2.78
CA LEU A 58 19.14 -12.99 3.18
C LEU A 58 20.59 -12.78 3.62
N LYS A 59 21.14 -13.65 4.48
CA LYS A 59 22.52 -13.57 4.96
C LYS A 59 23.53 -13.71 3.82
N ARG A 60 23.23 -14.56 2.85
CA ARG A 60 24.04 -14.76 1.62
C ARG A 60 23.88 -13.61 0.61
N LYS A 61 22.91 -12.70 0.81
CA LYS A 61 22.52 -11.66 -0.16
C LYS A 61 22.22 -12.25 -1.54
N GLU A 62 21.53 -13.38 -1.56
CA GLU A 62 21.23 -14.10 -2.79
C GLU A 62 20.00 -13.50 -3.48
N TYR A 63 20.18 -12.92 -4.67
CA TYR A 63 19.11 -12.31 -5.45
C TYR A 63 18.76 -13.16 -6.68
N SER A 64 18.09 -14.28 -6.43
CA SER A 64 17.75 -15.30 -7.42
C SER A 64 16.23 -15.52 -7.53
N GLU A 65 15.78 -16.23 -8.57
CA GLU A 65 14.37 -16.62 -8.72
C GLU A 65 13.89 -17.52 -7.56
N ARG A 66 14.76 -18.39 -7.03
CA ARG A 66 14.42 -19.18 -5.84
C ARG A 66 14.27 -18.33 -4.58
N ALA A 67 15.10 -17.28 -4.42
CA ALA A 67 14.94 -16.33 -3.33
C ALA A 67 13.63 -15.54 -3.47
N LEU A 68 13.19 -15.26 -4.69
CA LEU A 68 11.87 -14.67 -4.94
C LEU A 68 10.74 -15.63 -4.51
N LYS A 69 10.84 -16.93 -4.80
CA LYS A 69 9.86 -17.94 -4.35
C LYS A 69 9.82 -18.08 -2.82
N VAL A 70 10.99 -18.20 -2.18
CA VAL A 70 11.11 -18.33 -0.71
C VAL A 70 10.60 -17.08 0.01
N SER A 71 10.94 -15.87 -0.46
CA SER A 71 10.46 -14.63 0.16
C SER A 71 8.94 -14.47 0.05
N LEU A 72 8.31 -15.01 -1.01
CA LEU A 72 6.85 -15.01 -1.12
C LEU A 72 6.22 -15.90 -0.03
N ALA A 73 6.70 -17.14 0.12
CA ALA A 73 6.20 -18.04 1.15
C ALA A 73 6.42 -17.50 2.57
N ALA A 74 7.55 -16.84 2.81
CA ALA A 74 7.82 -16.17 4.08
C ALA A 74 6.83 -15.01 4.36
N ILE A 75 6.45 -14.24 3.32
CA ILE A 75 5.42 -13.20 3.43
C ILE A 75 4.05 -13.79 3.72
N TYR A 76 3.66 -14.90 3.08
CA TYR A 76 2.37 -15.55 3.38
C TYR A 76 2.30 -16.05 4.83
N ASN A 77 3.41 -16.54 5.36
CA ASN A 77 3.52 -16.95 6.77
C ASN A 77 3.53 -15.77 7.76
N ASN A 78 4.12 -14.64 7.38
CA ASN A 78 4.14 -13.43 8.20
C ASN A 78 4.14 -12.16 7.33
N PRO A 79 2.94 -11.65 6.95
CA PRO A 79 2.84 -10.47 6.09
C PRO A 79 3.40 -9.19 6.74
N ALA A 80 3.61 -9.19 8.05
CA ALA A 80 4.15 -8.04 8.79
C ALA A 80 5.69 -8.00 8.85
N ASP A 81 6.39 -9.04 8.37
CA ASP A 81 7.87 -9.07 8.37
C ASP A 81 8.45 -8.10 7.34
N TYR A 82 8.73 -6.87 7.78
CA TYR A 82 9.33 -5.83 6.93
C TYR A 82 10.71 -6.21 6.37
N SER A 83 11.45 -7.10 7.02
CA SER A 83 12.76 -7.55 6.53
C SER A 83 12.60 -8.44 5.30
N CYS A 84 11.58 -9.30 5.31
CA CYS A 84 11.24 -10.13 4.16
C CYS A 84 10.78 -9.29 2.97
N TRP A 85 9.94 -8.29 3.21
CA TRP A 85 9.51 -7.35 2.17
C TRP A 85 10.68 -6.54 1.59
N ASP A 86 11.62 -6.11 2.43
CA ASP A 86 12.80 -5.40 1.95
C ASP A 86 13.69 -6.27 1.08
N PHE A 87 13.97 -7.48 1.53
CA PHE A 87 14.72 -8.47 0.75
C PHE A 87 14.04 -8.75 -0.59
N ARG A 88 12.71 -8.93 -0.60
CA ARG A 88 11.93 -9.14 -1.82
C ARG A 88 12.08 -7.99 -2.82
N ARG A 89 12.01 -6.74 -2.37
CA ARG A 89 12.24 -5.57 -3.24
C ARG A 89 13.67 -5.53 -3.78
N GLN A 90 14.67 -5.92 -3.00
CA GLN A 90 16.05 -6.03 -3.47
C GLN A 90 16.20 -7.10 -4.55
N ILE A 91 15.54 -8.26 -4.39
CA ILE A 91 15.51 -9.32 -5.42
C ILE A 91 14.88 -8.79 -6.72
N LEU A 92 13.70 -8.17 -6.64
CA LEU A 92 13.01 -7.58 -7.80
C LEU A 92 13.88 -6.55 -8.53
N LYS A 93 14.54 -5.65 -7.79
CA LYS A 93 15.49 -4.67 -8.33
C LYS A 93 16.73 -5.31 -8.96
N SER A 94 17.15 -6.48 -8.49
CA SER A 94 18.31 -7.18 -9.03
C SER A 94 17.97 -7.94 -10.31
N LEU A 95 16.77 -8.51 -10.39
CA LEU A 95 16.32 -9.27 -11.57
C LEU A 95 15.91 -8.35 -12.73
N GLN A 96 15.35 -7.16 -12.45
CA GLN A 96 15.01 -6.10 -13.43
C GLN A 96 14.14 -6.56 -14.61
N GLN A 97 13.29 -7.57 -14.42
CA GLN A 97 12.38 -8.04 -15.45
C GLN A 97 11.01 -7.36 -15.31
N CYS A 98 10.59 -6.58 -16.32
CA CYS A 98 9.30 -5.87 -16.28
C CYS A 98 8.10 -6.81 -16.05
N SER A 99 8.13 -8.02 -16.61
CA SER A 99 7.08 -9.03 -16.41
C SER A 99 6.89 -9.44 -14.95
N LEU A 100 7.97 -9.41 -14.15
CA LEU A 100 7.89 -9.73 -12.73
C LEU A 100 7.11 -8.66 -11.96
N PHE A 101 7.27 -7.38 -12.28
CA PHE A 101 6.56 -6.30 -11.56
C PHE A 101 5.05 -6.39 -11.75
N GLN A 102 4.60 -6.77 -12.96
CA GLN A 102 3.16 -6.93 -13.22
C GLN A 102 2.57 -8.11 -12.45
N GLN A 103 3.25 -9.27 -12.46
CA GLN A 103 2.84 -10.45 -11.68
C GLN A 103 2.89 -10.17 -10.18
N GLU A 104 3.89 -9.42 -9.74
CA GLU A 104 4.04 -8.99 -8.36
C GLU A 104 2.91 -8.06 -7.91
N LEU A 105 2.39 -7.23 -8.81
CA LEU A 105 1.23 -6.39 -8.53
C LEU A 105 -0.05 -7.24 -8.37
N GLU A 106 -0.20 -8.31 -9.14
CA GLU A 106 -1.31 -9.26 -8.99
C GLU A 106 -1.27 -9.97 -7.63
N ILE A 107 -0.08 -10.44 -7.23
CA ILE A 107 0.14 -10.99 -5.87
C ILE A 107 -0.20 -9.94 -4.81
N CYS A 108 0.22 -8.69 -5.02
CA CYS A 108 -0.07 -7.60 -4.09
C CYS A 108 -1.59 -7.31 -3.99
N ASN A 109 -2.35 -7.44 -5.09
CA ASN A 109 -3.81 -7.31 -5.07
C ASN A 109 -4.43 -8.37 -4.14
N GLU A 110 -4.02 -9.64 -4.30
CA GLU A 110 -4.51 -10.74 -3.47
C GLU A 110 -4.18 -10.51 -1.98
N LEU A 111 -2.93 -10.14 -1.68
CA LEU A 111 -2.47 -9.89 -0.32
C LEU A 111 -3.18 -8.69 0.32
N CYS A 112 -3.45 -7.62 -0.43
CA CYS A 112 -4.22 -6.47 0.04
C CYS A 112 -5.65 -6.87 0.42
N LEU A 113 -6.33 -7.71 -0.37
CA LEU A 113 -7.68 -8.16 -0.06
C LEU A 113 -7.72 -9.01 1.20
N GLN A 114 -6.70 -9.85 1.42
CA GLN A 114 -6.58 -10.68 2.61
C GLN A 114 -6.17 -9.88 3.85
N ASN A 115 -5.32 -8.86 3.69
CA ASN A 115 -4.69 -8.12 4.77
C ASN A 115 -4.74 -6.59 4.52
N PRO A 116 -5.93 -5.98 4.41
CA PRO A 116 -6.09 -4.59 3.95
C PRO A 116 -5.51 -3.53 4.89
N LYS A 117 -5.15 -3.92 6.12
CA LYS A 117 -4.60 -3.06 7.19
C LYS A 117 -3.11 -3.31 7.46
N ASN A 118 -2.40 -3.92 6.51
CA ASN A 118 -0.98 -4.23 6.63
C ASN A 118 -0.11 -3.15 5.95
N TYR A 119 0.74 -2.48 6.71
CA TYR A 119 1.62 -1.41 6.21
C TYR A 119 2.57 -1.86 5.10
N GLN A 120 3.13 -3.06 5.23
CA GLN A 120 4.19 -3.53 4.36
C GLN A 120 3.67 -3.82 2.95
N ILE A 121 2.45 -4.36 2.83
CA ILE A 121 1.80 -4.62 1.54
C ILE A 121 1.56 -3.30 0.80
N TRP A 122 0.97 -2.29 1.46
CA TRP A 122 0.75 -0.98 0.84
C TRP A 122 2.05 -0.27 0.46
N PHE A 123 3.09 -0.40 1.29
CA PHE A 123 4.41 0.16 0.97
C PHE A 123 5.06 -0.56 -0.22
N HIS A 124 4.94 -1.89 -0.28
CA HIS A 124 5.40 -2.67 -1.42
C HIS A 124 4.64 -2.32 -2.70
N ARG A 125 3.32 -2.13 -2.61
CA ARG A 125 2.51 -1.66 -3.73
C ARG A 125 3.04 -0.34 -4.30
N ARG A 126 3.29 0.68 -3.46
CA ARG A 126 3.89 1.96 -3.90
C ARG A 126 5.22 1.74 -4.60
N PHE A 127 6.07 0.88 -4.04
CA PHE A 127 7.33 0.50 -4.68
C PHE A 127 7.08 -0.02 -6.10
N LEU A 128 6.16 -0.96 -6.32
CA LEU A 128 5.84 -1.47 -7.66
C LEU A 128 5.32 -0.37 -8.60
N CYS A 129 4.44 0.51 -8.10
CA CYS A 129 3.89 1.62 -8.89
C CYS A 129 4.99 2.53 -9.46
N THR A 130 6.09 2.74 -8.72
CA THR A 130 7.22 3.56 -9.21
C THR A 130 7.95 2.97 -10.42
N PHE A 131 7.78 1.67 -10.70
CA PHE A 131 8.33 1.02 -11.90
C PHE A 131 7.29 0.84 -13.01
N LEU A 132 6.02 0.62 -12.65
CA LEU A 132 4.94 0.37 -13.60
C LEU A 132 4.35 1.66 -14.19
N GLU A 133 4.45 2.79 -13.48
CA GLU A 133 4.02 4.12 -13.93
C GLU A 133 2.57 4.18 -14.45
N ASN A 134 1.66 3.39 -13.86
CA ASN A 134 0.24 3.34 -14.25
C ASN A 134 -0.67 3.86 -13.13
N PRO A 135 -0.85 5.19 -12.99
CA PRO A 135 -1.69 5.76 -11.94
C PRO A 135 -3.16 5.37 -12.06
N LEU A 136 -3.68 5.17 -13.28
CA LEU A 136 -5.10 4.85 -13.49
C LEU A 136 -5.48 3.53 -12.82
N GLN A 137 -4.65 2.51 -12.95
CA GLN A 137 -4.85 1.22 -12.29
C GLN A 137 -4.90 1.37 -10.76
N GLU A 138 -4.08 2.25 -10.19
CA GLU A 138 -4.02 2.49 -8.75
C GLU A 138 -5.22 3.29 -8.23
N LEU A 139 -5.73 4.23 -9.02
CA LEU A 139 -6.96 4.94 -8.71
C LEU A 139 -8.17 3.99 -8.75
N GLN A 140 -8.22 3.07 -9.71
CA GLN A 140 -9.27 2.04 -9.76
C GLN A 140 -9.17 1.09 -8.57
N PHE A 141 -7.96 0.63 -8.22
CA PHE A 141 -7.74 -0.27 -7.11
C PHE A 141 -8.13 0.36 -5.75
N THR A 142 -7.71 1.59 -5.51
CA THR A 142 -8.09 2.32 -4.28
C THR A 142 -9.57 2.61 -4.23
N GLU A 143 -10.22 2.88 -5.36
CA GLU A 143 -11.68 3.02 -5.42
C GLU A 143 -12.40 1.75 -4.98
N ILE A 144 -12.03 0.58 -5.54
CA ILE A 144 -12.59 -0.71 -5.14
C ILE A 144 -12.42 -0.95 -3.64
N THR A 145 -11.20 -0.72 -3.13
CA THR A 145 -10.88 -0.90 -1.70
C THR A 145 -11.72 0.03 -0.80
N LEU A 146 -11.95 1.27 -1.23
CA LEU A 146 -12.73 2.26 -0.48
C LEU A 146 -14.24 2.02 -0.58
N LEU A 147 -14.72 1.39 -1.66
CA LEU A 147 -16.12 0.96 -1.73
C LEU A 147 -16.41 -0.18 -0.74
N GLU A 148 -15.42 -1.01 -0.42
CA GLU A 148 -15.53 -2.04 0.62
C GLU A 148 -15.34 -1.47 2.04
N ASP A 149 -14.32 -0.62 2.25
CA ASP A 149 -14.08 0.09 3.51
C ASP A 149 -13.77 1.57 3.24
N ALA A 150 -14.82 2.39 3.29
CA ALA A 150 -14.76 3.83 3.00
C ALA A 150 -13.86 4.64 3.95
N LYS A 151 -13.36 4.02 5.03
CA LYS A 151 -12.47 4.63 6.01
C LYS A 151 -11.10 3.94 6.08
N ASN A 152 -10.76 3.07 5.13
CA ASN A 152 -9.45 2.44 5.06
C ASN A 152 -8.35 3.52 4.91
N TYR A 153 -7.60 3.73 6.00
CA TYR A 153 -6.56 4.75 6.07
C TYR A 153 -5.45 4.52 5.05
N HIS A 154 -5.07 3.27 4.82
CA HIS A 154 -4.00 2.94 3.88
C HIS A 154 -4.42 3.21 2.44
N ALA A 155 -5.66 2.91 2.06
CA ALA A 155 -6.19 3.19 0.73
C ALA A 155 -6.25 4.70 0.46
N TRP A 156 -6.76 5.50 1.42
CA TRP A 156 -6.76 6.96 1.30
C TRP A 156 -5.34 7.53 1.21
N SER A 157 -4.43 7.09 2.07
CA SER A 157 -3.03 7.53 2.05
C SER A 157 -2.33 7.13 0.75
N HIS A 158 -2.59 5.92 0.23
CA HIS A 158 -2.07 5.46 -1.05
C HIS A 158 -2.61 6.29 -2.20
N ARG A 159 -3.92 6.58 -2.22
CA ARG A 159 -4.52 7.42 -3.24
C ARG A 159 -3.92 8.84 -3.25
N GLN A 160 -3.75 9.45 -2.07
CA GLN A 160 -3.06 10.75 -1.95
C GLN A 160 -1.64 10.69 -2.52
N TRP A 161 -0.88 9.63 -2.20
CA TRP A 161 0.45 9.43 -2.75
C TRP A 161 0.44 9.25 -4.27
N VAL A 162 -0.50 8.48 -4.85
CA VAL A 162 -0.61 8.31 -6.31
C VAL A 162 -0.88 9.65 -6.97
N VAL A 163 -1.82 10.42 -6.43
CA VAL A 163 -2.20 11.74 -6.96
C VAL A 163 -1.05 12.74 -6.88
N ASP A 164 -0.31 12.77 -5.77
CA ASP A 164 0.86 13.62 -5.62
C ASP A 164 2.04 13.14 -6.48
N HIS A 165 2.36 11.84 -6.46
CA HIS A 165 3.51 11.30 -7.19
C HIS A 165 3.37 11.40 -8.71
N PHE A 166 2.21 11.00 -9.24
CA PHE A 166 1.92 11.04 -10.68
C PHE A 166 1.24 12.32 -11.13
N GLN A 167 0.99 13.24 -10.19
CA GLN A 167 0.43 14.56 -10.48
C GLN A 167 -0.92 14.50 -11.21
N VAL A 168 -1.78 13.58 -10.77
CA VAL A 168 -3.13 13.35 -11.30
C VAL A 168 -4.03 14.55 -10.98
N LEU A 169 -4.87 14.95 -11.94
CA LEU A 169 -5.79 16.08 -11.83
C LEU A 169 -7.25 15.63 -11.63
N ASP A 170 -8.13 16.58 -11.33
CA ASP A 170 -9.60 16.42 -11.29
C ASP A 170 -10.14 15.38 -10.28
N GLU A 171 -9.38 15.12 -9.22
CA GLU A 171 -9.74 14.16 -8.17
C GLU A 171 -10.76 14.70 -7.14
N GLU A 172 -11.17 15.98 -7.23
CA GLU A 172 -12.24 16.50 -6.39
C GLU A 172 -13.59 15.80 -6.65
N ALA A 173 -13.83 15.30 -7.87
CA ALA A 173 -15.02 14.54 -8.21
C ALA A 173 -15.11 13.22 -7.41
N PHE A 174 -13.97 12.57 -7.18
CA PHE A 174 -13.88 11.35 -6.37
C PHE A 174 -14.25 11.63 -4.92
N SER A 175 -13.72 12.72 -4.34
CA SER A 175 -14.08 13.13 -2.98
C SER A 175 -15.59 13.40 -2.84
N LYS A 176 -16.19 14.06 -3.84
CA LYS A 176 -17.62 14.39 -3.88
C LYS A 176 -18.46 13.12 -3.91
N LYS A 177 -18.12 12.14 -4.74
CA LYS A 177 -18.80 10.83 -4.80
C LYS A 177 -18.87 10.18 -3.42
N PHE A 178 -17.76 10.14 -2.67
CA PHE A 178 -17.74 9.54 -1.33
C PHE A 178 -18.51 10.35 -0.29
N LEU A 179 -18.56 11.68 -0.41
CA LEU A 179 -19.38 12.55 0.44
C LEU A 179 -20.88 12.46 0.13
N GLU A 180 -21.26 12.16 -1.11
CA GLU A 180 -22.65 11.87 -1.47
C GLU A 180 -23.13 10.55 -0.86
N MET A 181 -22.25 9.54 -0.79
CA MET A 181 -22.52 8.26 -0.13
C MET A 181 -22.58 8.40 1.41
N ASP A 182 -21.62 9.09 2.01
CA ASP A 182 -21.59 9.40 3.45
C ASP A 182 -20.98 10.79 3.69
N PHE A 183 -21.86 11.78 3.90
CA PHE A 183 -21.42 13.15 4.13
C PHE A 183 -20.70 13.36 5.47
N ARG A 184 -20.69 12.36 6.37
CA ARG A 184 -19.90 12.38 7.61
C ARG A 184 -18.52 11.75 7.45
N ASN A 185 -18.18 11.20 6.28
CA ASN A 185 -16.90 10.58 6.03
C ASN A 185 -15.75 11.60 6.10
N ASN A 186 -15.07 11.64 7.25
CA ASN A 186 -13.95 12.56 7.49
C ASN A 186 -12.77 12.32 6.53
N SER A 187 -12.53 11.08 6.09
CA SER A 187 -11.47 10.78 5.14
C SER A 187 -11.75 11.38 3.77
N ALA A 188 -13.02 11.39 3.33
CA ALA A 188 -13.42 12.04 2.09
C ALA A 188 -13.31 13.58 2.18
N TRP A 189 -13.68 14.18 3.31
CA TRP A 189 -13.44 15.61 3.58
C TRP A 189 -11.95 15.96 3.58
N ASN A 190 -11.12 15.13 4.22
CA ASN A 190 -9.66 15.31 4.21
C ASN A 190 -9.09 15.20 2.79
N TYR A 191 -9.54 14.20 2.02
CA TYR A 191 -9.11 14.01 0.65
C TYR A 191 -9.51 15.17 -0.25
N ARG A 192 -10.74 15.69 -0.10
CA ARG A 192 -11.20 16.91 -0.79
C ARG A 192 -10.30 18.11 -0.51
N TYR A 193 -9.94 18.30 0.75
CA TYR A 193 -9.03 19.38 1.12
C TYR A 193 -7.66 19.19 0.48
N PHE A 194 -7.13 17.97 0.52
CA PHE A 194 -5.86 17.62 -0.08
C PHE A 194 -5.82 17.93 -1.59
N THR A 195 -6.82 17.48 -2.34
CA THR A 195 -6.89 17.69 -3.80
C THR A 195 -6.99 19.16 -4.18
N LEU A 196 -7.73 19.96 -3.39
CA LEU A 196 -8.02 21.36 -3.73
C LEU A 196 -7.00 22.36 -3.17
N PHE A 197 -6.33 22.05 -2.06
CA PHE A 197 -5.52 23.05 -1.33
C PHE A 197 -4.11 22.59 -0.95
N SER A 198 -3.83 21.28 -0.84
CA SER A 198 -2.51 20.78 -0.39
C SER A 198 -1.65 20.20 -1.51
N ASN A 199 -2.24 19.72 -2.60
CA ASN A 199 -1.50 19.19 -3.72
C ASN A 199 -0.70 20.32 -4.40
N MET A 200 0.59 20.10 -4.65
CA MET A 200 1.55 21.09 -5.17
C MET A 200 1.12 21.76 -6.48
N ARG A 201 0.16 21.17 -7.23
CA ARG A 201 -0.39 21.75 -8.46
C ARG A 201 -1.62 22.63 -8.30
N THR A 202 -2.34 22.58 -7.18
CA THR A 202 -3.48 23.47 -6.93
C THR A 202 -2.95 24.85 -6.52
N THR A 203 -2.25 25.48 -7.45
CA THR A 203 -1.63 26.81 -7.40
C THR A 203 -2.68 27.93 -7.35
N VAL A 204 -3.97 27.57 -7.45
CA VAL A 204 -5.10 28.48 -7.44
C VAL A 204 -5.84 28.32 -6.12
N ASN A 205 -5.17 28.67 -5.02
CA ASN A 205 -5.87 28.93 -3.76
C ASN A 205 -6.57 30.29 -3.82
N SER A 206 -7.41 30.48 -4.84
CA SER A 206 -8.07 31.74 -5.11
C SER A 206 -9.17 32.00 -4.11
N LEU A 207 -9.56 33.26 -3.98
CA LEU A 207 -10.68 33.64 -3.13
C LEU A 207 -11.98 32.97 -3.62
N GLU A 208 -12.15 32.86 -4.93
CA GLU A 208 -13.31 32.23 -5.57
C GLU A 208 -13.42 30.74 -5.23
N LEU A 209 -12.31 29.99 -5.28
CA LEU A 209 -12.30 28.58 -4.89
C LEU A 209 -12.70 28.42 -3.42
N ARG A 210 -12.12 29.22 -2.51
CA ARG A 210 -12.48 29.18 -1.09
C ARG A 210 -13.94 29.54 -0.84
N GLN A 211 -14.47 30.55 -1.54
CA GLN A 211 -15.89 30.94 -1.43
C GLN A 211 -16.81 29.81 -1.91
N SER A 212 -16.47 29.18 -3.03
CA SER A 212 -17.20 28.01 -3.54
C SER A 212 -17.17 26.85 -2.54
N GLU A 213 -16.00 26.52 -2.00
CA GLU A 213 -15.84 25.40 -1.05
C GLU A 213 -16.47 25.68 0.33
N ALA A 214 -16.44 26.93 0.79
CA ALA A 214 -17.15 27.33 2.00
C ALA A 214 -18.67 27.22 1.81
N SER A 215 -19.18 27.61 0.64
CA SER A 215 -20.60 27.47 0.29
C SER A 215 -21.02 26.00 0.24
N TYR A 216 -20.21 25.16 -0.40
CA TYR A 216 -20.43 23.70 -0.41
C TYR A 216 -20.47 23.10 0.99
N ALA A 217 -19.49 23.42 1.85
CA ALA A 217 -19.46 22.93 3.23
C ALA A 217 -20.67 23.40 4.03
N TRP A 218 -21.12 24.64 3.82
CA TRP A 218 -22.32 25.19 4.44
C TRP A 218 -23.59 24.46 4.02
N GLU A 219 -23.77 24.16 2.74
CA GLU A 219 -24.90 23.36 2.23
C GLU A 219 -24.93 21.96 2.89
N MET A 220 -23.77 21.32 3.05
CA MET A 220 -23.68 20.02 3.72
C MET A 220 -24.01 20.11 5.22
N LEU A 221 -23.64 21.21 5.89
CA LEU A 221 -23.99 21.48 7.28
C LEU A 221 -25.50 21.74 7.47
N GLN A 222 -26.17 22.34 6.49
CA GLN A 222 -27.64 22.50 6.53
C GLN A 222 -28.36 21.15 6.56
N ARG A 223 -27.78 20.09 5.98
CA ARG A 223 -28.31 18.72 6.06
C ARG A 223 -28.09 18.08 7.44
N SER A 224 -27.02 18.46 8.14
CA SER A 224 -26.70 17.95 9.47
C SER A 224 -25.71 18.88 10.18
N PHE A 225 -26.26 19.78 10.99
CA PHE A 225 -25.46 20.77 11.71
C PHE A 225 -24.46 20.16 12.70
N MET A 226 -24.70 18.92 13.17
CA MET A 226 -23.80 18.21 14.08
C MET A 226 -22.63 17.50 13.38
N ASN A 227 -22.43 17.70 12.06
CA ASN A 227 -21.35 17.06 11.33
C ASN A 227 -20.01 17.79 11.57
N GLU A 228 -19.25 17.29 12.53
CA GLU A 228 -17.93 17.84 12.90
C GLU A 228 -16.95 17.88 11.72
N SER A 229 -16.96 16.87 10.84
CA SER A 229 -16.07 16.81 9.67
C SER A 229 -16.29 18.00 8.73
N ALA A 230 -17.56 18.36 8.46
CA ALA A 230 -17.90 19.50 7.61
C ALA A 230 -17.58 20.84 8.28
N TRP A 231 -17.78 20.96 9.60
CA TRP A 231 -17.36 22.12 10.38
C TRP A 231 -15.86 22.34 10.31
N TYR A 232 -15.09 21.28 10.54
CA TYR A 232 -13.63 21.33 10.51
C TYR A 232 -13.12 21.70 9.11
N TYR A 233 -13.71 21.12 8.06
CA TYR A 233 -13.40 21.49 6.68
C TYR A 233 -13.67 22.97 6.41
N LEU A 234 -14.87 23.48 6.76
CA LEU A 234 -15.24 24.88 6.60
C LEU A 234 -14.27 25.80 7.35
N TRP A 235 -13.98 25.50 8.62
CA TRP A 235 -13.02 26.24 9.43
C TRP A 235 -11.64 26.30 8.77
N LYS A 236 -11.17 25.18 8.21
CA LYS A 236 -9.87 25.08 7.54
C LYS A 236 -9.82 25.88 6.25
N VAL A 237 -10.85 25.77 5.39
CA VAL A 237 -10.97 26.55 4.14
C VAL A 237 -10.94 28.07 4.41
N VAL A 238 -11.60 28.51 5.49
CA VAL A 238 -11.66 29.94 5.86
C VAL A 238 -10.36 30.45 6.49
N ASN A 239 -9.65 29.64 7.28
CA ASN A 239 -8.52 30.13 8.09
C ASN A 239 -7.13 29.88 7.49
N ASP A 240 -6.93 28.82 6.70
CA ASP A 240 -5.59 28.51 6.19
C ASP A 240 -5.05 29.58 5.21
N GLY A 241 -5.93 30.38 4.60
CA GLY A 241 -5.57 31.54 3.77
C GLY A 241 -4.99 32.74 4.52
N LYS A 242 -5.14 32.81 5.85
CA LYS A 242 -4.60 33.91 6.66
C LYS A 242 -3.10 33.76 6.96
N SER A 243 -2.56 32.55 6.84
CA SER A 243 -1.13 32.28 7.14
C SER A 243 -0.18 32.78 6.06
N ILE A 244 -0.60 32.79 4.78
CA ILE A 244 0.25 33.20 3.65
C ILE A 244 0.37 34.73 3.57
N ALA A 245 -0.64 35.47 4.03
CA ALA A 245 -0.64 36.93 4.05
C ALA A 245 0.17 37.55 5.21
N ALA A 246 0.57 36.76 6.21
CA ALA A 246 1.36 37.23 7.35
C ALA A 246 2.89 37.08 7.15
N SER A 247 3.30 36.51 6.01
CA SER A 247 4.70 36.25 5.66
C SER A 247 5.17 37.00 4.40
N VAL A 248 4.49 38.10 4.04
CA VAL A 248 4.93 39.06 3.01
C VAL A 248 5.17 40.41 3.64
#